data_AF-A0A1A3HRX9-F1
#
_entry.id   AF-A0A1A3HRX9-F1
#
_cell.length_a   1.000
_cell.length_b   1.000
_cell.length_c   1.000
_cell.angle_alpha   90.00
_cell.angle_beta   90.00
_cell.angle_gamma   90.00
#
_symmetry.space_group_name_H-M   'P 1'
#
loop_
_entity.id
_entity.type
_entity.pdbx_description
1 polymer ?
#
loop_
_entity_poly.entity_id
_entity_poly.type
_entity_poly.pdbx_seq_one_letter_code
_entity_poly.pdbx_strand_id
1 'polypeptide(L)'
;MIVINTSDRFKRRTGLGQEVSRVVTLLVLLVFGAVAIAGVAAVIVVLVRLADSPKTESYVPHGWPAVPATAPGWYPDASDPTLLRYFDGRQWTSATRPATQ
;
A
#
# COMPACT_ATOMS: atom_id res chain seq x y z
N MET A 1 67.09 -28.98 0.77
CA MET A 1 66.29 -29.33 -0.41
C MET A 1 64.83 -29.06 -0.08
N ILE A 2 64.28 -27.91 -0.52
CA ILE A 2 62.89 -27.54 -0.24
C ILE A 2 62.01 -28.18 -1.32
N VAL A 3 61.26 -29.23 -0.94
CA VAL A 3 60.29 -29.88 -1.83
C VAL A 3 58.99 -29.08 -1.75
N ILE A 4 58.76 -28.22 -2.75
CA ILE A 4 57.51 -27.47 -2.88
C ILE A 4 56.44 -28.46 -3.38
N ASN A 5 55.58 -28.93 -2.47
CA ASN A 5 54.49 -29.83 -2.81
C ASN A 5 53.44 -29.11 -3.69
N THR A 6 53.35 -29.52 -4.95
CA THR A 6 52.49 -28.90 -5.98
C THR A 6 50.98 -29.04 -5.67
N SER A 7 50.58 -29.97 -4.81
CA SER A 7 49.17 -30.28 -4.53
C SER A 7 48.42 -29.19 -3.73
N ASP A 8 49.13 -28.39 -2.92
CA ASP A 8 48.52 -27.29 -2.13
C ASP A 8 48.14 -26.06 -2.96
N ARG A 9 48.58 -25.98 -4.20
CA ARG A 9 48.28 -24.85 -5.11
C ARG A 9 46.96 -25.05 -5.85
N PHE A 10 46.45 -26.29 -5.96
CA PHE A 10 45.20 -26.59 -6.65
C PHE A 10 43.99 -26.48 -5.73
N LYS A 11 44.12 -26.92 -4.48
CA LYS A 11 43.05 -26.85 -3.45
C LYS A 11 42.68 -25.41 -3.07
N ARG A 12 43.64 -24.48 -3.12
CA ARG A 12 43.40 -23.05 -2.89
C ARG A 12 42.64 -22.36 -4.02
N ARG A 13 42.72 -22.85 -5.27
CA ARG A 13 41.97 -22.28 -6.39
C ARG A 13 40.49 -22.65 -6.38
N THR A 14 40.13 -23.79 -5.77
CA THR A 14 38.74 -24.25 -5.68
C THR A 14 37.96 -23.65 -4.50
N GLY A 15 38.63 -23.37 -3.37
CA GLY A 15 37.99 -22.75 -2.20
C GLY A 15 37.55 -21.30 -2.43
N LEU A 16 38.46 -20.47 -2.98
CA LEU A 16 38.16 -19.05 -3.26
C LEU A 16 37.03 -18.88 -4.30
N GLY A 17 37.01 -19.72 -5.34
CA GLY A 17 35.98 -19.66 -6.38
C GLY A 17 34.59 -20.05 -5.87
N GLN A 18 34.51 -21.00 -4.94
CA GLN A 18 33.25 -21.40 -4.29
C GLN A 18 32.69 -20.29 -3.39
N GLU A 19 33.53 -19.62 -2.60
CA GLU A 19 33.10 -18.52 -1.74
C GLU A 19 32.64 -17.32 -2.56
N VAL A 20 33.41 -16.93 -3.58
CA VAL A 20 33.03 -15.83 -4.48
C VAL A 20 31.75 -16.17 -5.25
N SER A 21 31.59 -17.39 -5.76
CA SER A 21 30.36 -17.82 -6.43
C SER A 21 29.16 -17.79 -5.49
N ARG A 22 29.31 -18.21 -4.23
CA ARG A 22 28.24 -18.13 -3.22
C ARG A 22 27.86 -16.68 -2.92
N VAL A 23 28.84 -15.80 -2.73
CA VAL A 23 28.60 -14.37 -2.49
C VAL A 23 27.90 -13.73 -3.69
N VAL A 24 28.37 -14.01 -4.91
CA VAL A 24 27.74 -13.51 -6.15
C VAL A 24 26.30 -14.01 -6.26
N THR A 25 26.05 -15.30 -6.02
CA THR A 25 24.69 -15.86 -6.03
C THR A 25 23.79 -15.20 -4.99
N LEU A 26 24.28 -14.96 -3.76
CA LEU A 26 23.51 -14.27 -2.72
C LEU A 26 23.22 -12.82 -3.10
N LEU A 27 24.18 -12.10 -3.67
CA LEU A 27 23.97 -10.73 -4.15
C LEU A 27 22.95 -10.68 -5.28
N VAL A 28 23.01 -11.61 -6.23
CA VAL A 28 22.03 -11.71 -7.32
C VAL A 28 20.63 -11.98 -6.77
N LEU A 29 20.47 -12.94 -5.85
CA LEU A 29 19.17 -13.23 -5.23
C LEU A 29 18.65 -12.05 -4.40
N LEU A 30 19.53 -11.35 -3.69
CA LEU A 30 19.16 -10.17 -2.91
C LEU A 30 18.68 -9.04 -3.82
N VAL A 31 19.39 -8.77 -4.92
CA VAL A 31 19.00 -7.74 -5.89
C VAL A 31 17.68 -8.13 -6.57
N PHE A 32 17.54 -9.38 -7.03
CA PHE A 32 16.29 -9.85 -7.63
C PHE A 32 15.12 -9.80 -6.64
N GLY A 33 15.35 -10.21 -5.39
CA GLY A 33 14.36 -10.13 -4.32
C GLY A 33 13.95 -8.69 -4.02
N ALA A 34 14.92 -7.78 -3.90
CA ALA A 34 14.67 -6.36 -3.66
C ALA A 34 13.89 -5.72 -4.83
N VAL A 35 14.24 -6.05 -6.08
CA VAL A 35 13.53 -5.58 -7.28
C VAL A 35 12.11 -6.13 -7.33
N ALA A 36 11.91 -7.41 -7.01
CA ALA A 36 10.58 -8.01 -6.95
C ALA A 36 9.71 -7.35 -5.87
N ILE A 37 10.25 -7.14 -4.67
CA ILE A 37 9.55 -6.46 -3.57
C ILE A 37 9.22 -5.02 -3.96
N ALA A 38 10.17 -4.27 -4.51
CA ALA A 38 9.96 -2.90 -4.96
C ALA A 38 8.91 -2.83 -6.09
N GLY A 39 8.92 -3.79 -7.01
CA GLY A 39 7.93 -3.91 -8.07
C GLY A 39 6.52 -4.14 -7.51
N VAL A 40 6.38 -5.10 -6.59
CA VAL A 40 5.10 -5.36 -5.92
C VAL A 40 4.61 -4.13 -5.14
N ALA A 41 5.50 -3.48 -4.38
CA ALA A 41 5.16 -2.26 -3.66
C ALA A 41 4.73 -1.13 -4.60
N ALA A 42 5.41 -0.94 -5.73
CA ALA A 42 5.06 0.05 -6.74
C ALA A 42 3.67 -0.25 -7.35
N VAL A 43 3.39 -1.50 -7.69
CA VAL A 43 2.07 -1.91 -8.19
C VAL A 43 0.98 -1.64 -7.15
N ILE A 44 1.20 -2.00 -5.88
CA ILE A 44 0.26 -1.72 -4.79
C ILE A 44 0.03 -0.21 -4.67
N VAL A 45 1.08 0.61 -4.65
CA VAL A 45 0.96 2.08 -4.57
C VAL A 45 0.17 2.62 -5.75
N VAL A 46 0.43 2.15 -6.98
CA VAL A 46 -0.34 2.57 -8.16
C VAL A 46 -1.81 2.18 -8.04
N LEU A 47 -2.10 0.95 -7.61
CA LEU A 47 -3.48 0.49 -7.40
C LEU A 47 -4.19 1.31 -6.33
N VAL A 48 -3.51 1.60 -5.21
CA VAL A 48 -4.04 2.47 -4.14
C VAL A 48 -4.28 3.88 -4.67
N ARG A 49 -3.34 4.47 -5.40
CA ARG A 49 -3.52 5.81 -5.99
C ARG A 49 -4.62 5.89 -7.03
N LEU A 50 -4.88 4.80 -7.74
CA LEU A 50 -5.98 4.73 -8.70
C LEU A 50 -7.33 4.56 -7.99
N ALA A 51 -7.37 3.79 -6.89
CA ALA A 51 -8.54 3.61 -6.04
C ALA A 51 -8.86 4.85 -5.19
N ASP A 52 -7.83 5.53 -4.69
CA ASP A 52 -7.87 6.86 -4.07
C ASP A 52 -8.06 7.94 -5.14
N SER A 53 -9.00 7.73 -6.06
CA SER A 53 -9.51 8.83 -6.87
C SER A 53 -9.82 9.99 -5.93
N PRO A 54 -9.33 11.20 -6.19
CA PRO A 54 -9.68 12.36 -5.39
C PRO A 54 -11.20 12.40 -5.42
N LYS A 55 -11.83 12.11 -4.28
CA LYS A 55 -13.26 12.36 -4.11
C LYS A 55 -13.41 13.78 -4.60
N THR A 56 -14.06 13.94 -5.75
CA THR A 56 -14.49 15.23 -6.25
C THR A 56 -15.06 15.90 -5.02
N GLU A 57 -14.39 16.95 -4.54
CA GLU A 57 -14.99 17.83 -3.54
C GLU A 57 -16.38 18.09 -4.10
N SER A 58 -17.41 17.49 -3.50
CA SER A 58 -18.77 17.90 -3.79
C SER A 58 -18.72 19.40 -3.56
N TYR A 59 -18.84 20.16 -4.64
CA TYR A 59 -18.74 21.60 -4.61
C TYR A 59 -19.73 22.11 -3.56
N VAL A 60 -19.21 22.40 -2.37
CA VAL A 60 -19.95 23.08 -1.31
C VAL A 60 -19.65 24.54 -1.55
N PRO A 61 -20.64 25.36 -1.92
CA PRO A 61 -20.46 26.80 -1.99
C PRO A 61 -19.82 27.27 -0.69
N HIS A 62 -18.74 28.05 -0.79
CA HIS A 62 -17.79 28.40 0.26
C HIS A 62 -18.38 29.30 1.39
N GLY A 63 -19.70 29.26 1.58
CA GLY A 63 -20.45 29.95 2.62
C GLY A 63 -21.23 29.02 3.57
N TRP A 64 -21.20 27.70 3.38
CA TRP A 64 -21.73 26.77 4.38
C TRP A 64 -20.65 26.45 5.42
N PRO A 65 -20.89 26.66 6.73
CA PRO A 65 -19.95 26.24 7.77
C PRO A 65 -19.63 24.75 7.57
N ALA A 66 -18.34 24.44 7.42
CA ALA A 66 -17.82 23.08 7.37
C ALA A 66 -18.37 22.33 8.59
N VAL A 67 -19.37 21.47 8.37
CA VAL A 67 -19.98 20.71 9.46
C VAL A 67 -18.88 19.77 9.97
N PRO A 68 -18.42 19.94 11.23
CA PRO A 68 -17.40 19.08 11.80
C PRO A 68 -17.91 17.64 11.74
N ALA A 69 -17.04 16.71 11.36
CA ALA A 69 -17.23 15.25 11.40
C ALA A 69 -18.65 14.85 11.83
N THR A 70 -19.55 14.79 10.84
CA THR A 70 -21.01 14.67 10.95
C THR A 70 -21.46 14.14 12.31
N ALA A 71 -21.88 15.02 13.21
CA ALA A 71 -22.38 14.59 14.52
C ALA A 71 -23.55 13.60 14.33
N PRO A 72 -23.80 12.67 15.27
CA PRO A 72 -24.93 11.76 15.16
C PRO A 72 -26.24 12.53 14.96
N GLY A 73 -27.00 12.22 13.92
CA GLY A 73 -28.14 13.05 13.52
C GLY A 73 -28.85 12.59 12.25
N TRP A 74 -29.94 13.29 11.91
CA TRP A 74 -30.72 13.04 10.70
C TRP A 74 -30.25 13.97 9.58
N TYR A 75 -29.91 13.38 8.43
CA TYR A 75 -29.38 14.11 7.28
C TYR A 75 -30.11 13.68 6.00
N PRO A 76 -30.16 14.50 4.94
CA PRO A 76 -30.78 14.13 3.68
C PRO A 76 -30.20 12.84 3.08
N ASP A 77 -31.07 11.94 2.63
CA ASP A 77 -30.64 10.75 1.89
C ASP A 77 -30.22 11.14 0.46
N ALA A 78 -29.06 10.69 0.02
CA ALA A 78 -28.56 10.96 -1.32
C ALA A 78 -29.34 10.20 -2.41
N SER A 79 -30.01 9.11 -2.04
CA SER A 79 -30.81 8.29 -2.95
C SER A 79 -32.24 8.82 -3.14
N ASP A 80 -32.78 9.48 -2.12
CA ASP A 80 -34.11 10.07 -2.15
C ASP A 80 -34.12 11.39 -1.35
N PRO A 81 -34.24 12.55 -2.02
CA PRO A 81 -34.23 13.85 -1.34
C PRO A 81 -35.46 14.09 -0.46
N THR A 82 -36.49 13.22 -0.54
CA THR A 82 -37.68 13.29 0.32
C THR A 82 -37.47 12.61 1.67
N LEU A 83 -36.34 11.93 1.87
CA LEU A 83 -36.03 11.17 3.07
C LEU A 83 -34.82 11.75 3.82
N LEU A 84 -34.86 11.61 5.13
CA LEU A 84 -33.73 11.81 6.02
C LEU A 84 -33.23 10.44 6.50
N ARG A 85 -31.93 10.20 6.42
CA ARG A 85 -31.25 9.01 6.94
C ARG A 85 -30.44 9.35 8.18
N TYR A 86 -30.46 8.46 9.17
CA TYR A 86 -29.73 8.69 10.41
C TYR A 86 -28.26 8.27 10.30
N PHE A 87 -27.36 9.18 10.67
CA PHE A 87 -25.93 8.94 10.84
C PHE A 87 -25.62 8.81 12.33
N ASP A 88 -24.90 7.76 12.74
CA ASP A 88 -24.61 7.49 14.16
C ASP A 88 -23.27 8.10 14.64
N GLY A 89 -22.62 8.91 13.82
CA GLY A 89 -21.28 9.45 14.06
C GLY A 89 -20.14 8.60 13.52
N ARG A 90 -20.42 7.34 13.11
CA ARG A 90 -19.45 6.42 12.50
C ARG A 90 -19.90 5.92 11.12
N GLN A 91 -21.18 5.60 10.96
CA GLN A 91 -21.77 5.05 9.76
C GLN A 91 -23.24 5.48 9.56
N TRP A 92 -23.71 5.36 8.31
CA TRP A 92 -25.11 5.58 7.96
C TRP A 92 -25.95 4.36 8.30
N THR A 93 -26.91 4.52 9.21
CA THR A 93 -27.85 3.47 9.60
C THR A 93 -28.95 3.29 8.54
N SER A 94 -29.72 2.21 8.59
CA SER A 94 -30.89 2.01 7.71
C SER A 94 -32.13 2.78 8.17
N ALA A 95 -32.04 3.54 9.27
CA ALA A 95 -33.17 4.30 9.78
C ALA A 95 -33.42 5.52 8.88
N THR A 96 -34.61 5.59 8.30
CA THR A 96 -35.07 6.68 7.44
C THR A 96 -36.37 7.28 7.99
N ARG A 97 -36.58 8.59 7.76
CA ARG A 97 -37.85 9.27 8.03
C ARG A 97 -38.17 10.29 6.93
N PRO A 98 -39.44 10.68 6.76
CA PRO A 98 -39.80 11.76 5.83
C PRO A 98 -39.09 13.06 6.20
N ALA A 99 -38.58 13.78 5.18
CA ALA A 99 -38.02 15.11 5.36
C ALA A 99 -39.12 16.17 5.59
N THR A 100 -40.36 15.85 5.24
CA THR A 100 -41.53 16.73 5.34
C THR A 100 -42.22 16.56 6.69
N GLN A 101 -42.23 17.63 7.50
CA GLN A 101 -43.31 17.93 8.44
C GLN A 101 -44.23 18.97 7.81
#